data_AF-A0AAV3BUQ3-F1
#
_entry.id   AF-A0AAV3BUQ3-F1
#
_cell.length_a   1.000
_cell.length_b   1.000
_cell.length_c   1.000
_cell.angle_alpha   90.00
_cell.angle_beta   90.00
_cell.angle_gamma   90.00
#
_symmetry.space_group_name_H-M   'P 1'
#
loop_
_entity.id
_entity.type
_entity.pdbx_description
1 polymer ?
#
loop_
_entity_poly.entity_id
_entity_poly.type
_entity_poly.pdbx_seq_one_letter_code
_entity_poly.pdbx_strand_id
1 'polypeptide(L)'
;MGDEENMAQYYFYYDESEHSRKINLNTVTAENYYDNFIAAFVGWKSENENLLFKNYVAFEEKYNDRKSKGELKSQTLKQKYFDSGFASMNKDNICFINDFLSLFDGNISVYFAVISKIEFIISQLFYGYKNSFMCDMDAMRYSIIKAILMYRPKEIIEGVFENTGELIAALKAFFEDRIKQNELNLSLKQRESKTFGEILMVLNDICDINTINWDYDIAFLGFKQYLIDREINDFKLIIDKEGKEGKNSNTLNAAKHVGFNTAIEMDSKHSVGVRISDMFAGLLSKLLKSLHNSLRYDSSNEKPQKKVLNKEWFLLSQEQLELYKKLYTIICELNNDLYKIFLSKYSDDLILLIALLNYMNQFSSAEELKKQNIDMQGEYFNAYACKYLEDYFSQMRNKIPIDFISSDEKDYFLNKRNAKVFFDVQQQPLLKVPNGSYKCHVLSIGFSKEGIPLATIAERGGNYCYRLPNTLSEWAMSVVGFANMGTNLFPAEVVFTKDNDKIYADIL
;
A
#
# COMPACT_ATOMS: atom_id res chain seq x y z
N MET A 1 11.68 19.17 -41.22
CA MET A 1 11.33 17.75 -41.09
C MET A 1 12.04 17.29 -39.83
N GLY A 2 11.40 17.52 -38.68
CA GLY A 2 11.85 16.96 -37.42
C GLY A 2 11.24 15.56 -37.32
N ASP A 3 12.06 14.60 -36.92
CA ASP A 3 11.62 13.26 -36.59
C ASP A 3 10.53 13.36 -35.51
N GLU A 4 9.27 13.15 -35.89
CA GLU A 4 8.26 12.71 -34.94
C GLU A 4 8.70 11.32 -34.51
N GLU A 5 9.43 11.26 -33.39
CA GLU A 5 9.53 10.03 -32.59
C GLU A 5 8.10 9.54 -32.40
N ASN A 6 7.76 8.46 -33.11
CA ASN A 6 6.46 7.82 -33.05
C ASN A 6 6.32 7.29 -31.61
N MET A 7 5.77 8.10 -30.70
CA MET A 7 5.58 7.71 -29.31
C MET A 7 4.72 6.45 -29.30
N ALA A 8 5.32 5.34 -28.87
CA ALA A 8 4.66 4.05 -28.90
C ALA A 8 3.43 4.08 -27.98
N GLN A 9 2.24 4.01 -28.58
CA GLN A 9 0.98 3.93 -27.85
C GLN A 9 0.97 2.69 -26.93
N TYR A 10 0.61 2.88 -25.66
CA TYR A 10 0.43 1.80 -24.69
C TYR A 10 -1.01 1.26 -24.69
N TYR A 11 -1.15 -0.03 -24.39
CA TYR A 11 -2.42 -0.65 -24.06
C TYR A 11 -2.38 -1.22 -22.66
N PHE A 12 -3.37 -0.84 -21.84
CA PHE A 12 -3.57 -1.36 -20.50
C PHE A 12 -4.93 -2.04 -20.39
N TYR A 13 -4.95 -3.15 -19.65
CA TYR A 13 -6.12 -3.99 -19.44
C TYR A 13 -6.35 -4.18 -17.96
N TYR A 14 -7.60 -4.05 -17.53
CA TYR A 14 -8.01 -4.12 -16.14
C TYR A 14 -8.93 -5.31 -15.87
N ASP A 15 -8.67 -6.00 -14.77
CA ASP A 15 -9.66 -6.83 -14.09
C ASP A 15 -9.41 -6.82 -12.58
N GLU A 16 -10.35 -7.35 -11.81
CA GLU A 16 -10.37 -7.30 -10.35
C GLU A 16 -10.75 -8.64 -9.71
N SER A 17 -10.43 -8.79 -8.42
CA SER A 17 -10.77 -9.96 -7.62
C SER A 17 -11.25 -9.57 -6.23
N GLU A 18 -12.07 -10.43 -5.63
CA GLU A 18 -12.63 -10.24 -4.29
C GLU A 18 -13.43 -8.93 -4.16
N HIS A 19 -14.13 -8.55 -5.24
CA HIS A 19 -14.98 -7.37 -5.29
C HIS A 19 -16.25 -7.54 -4.43
N SER A 20 -16.75 -6.44 -3.90
CA SER A 20 -17.99 -6.39 -3.14
C SER A 20 -18.67 -5.06 -3.40
N ARG A 21 -19.75 -5.05 -4.19
CA ARG A 21 -20.44 -3.80 -4.60
C ARG A 21 -20.96 -2.99 -3.41
N LYS A 22 -21.34 -3.68 -2.33
CA LYS A 22 -21.75 -3.11 -1.05
C LYS A 22 -21.05 -3.84 0.08
N ILE A 23 -20.54 -3.08 1.04
CA ILE A 23 -19.88 -3.58 2.25
C ILE A 23 -20.88 -3.39 3.39
N ASN A 24 -21.79 -4.35 3.55
CA ASN A 24 -22.75 -4.39 4.65
C ASN A 24 -22.51 -5.64 5.51
N LEU A 25 -23.29 -5.78 6.58
CA LEU A 25 -23.18 -6.91 7.51
C LEU A 25 -23.22 -8.27 6.79
N ASN A 26 -24.16 -8.47 5.87
CA ASN A 26 -24.29 -9.73 5.11
C ASN A 26 -23.04 -10.03 4.28
N THR A 27 -22.42 -9.00 3.69
CA THR A 27 -21.18 -9.15 2.92
C THR A 27 -20.02 -9.56 3.83
N VAL A 28 -19.78 -8.85 4.94
CA VAL A 28 -18.59 -9.07 5.79
C VAL A 28 -18.67 -10.32 6.67
N THR A 29 -19.88 -10.85 6.87
CA THR A 29 -20.13 -12.10 7.61
C THR A 29 -20.23 -13.33 6.71
N ALA A 30 -20.22 -13.16 5.39
CA ALA A 30 -20.26 -14.29 4.46
C ALA A 30 -19.04 -15.21 4.66
N GLU A 31 -19.25 -16.53 4.58
CA GLU A 31 -18.21 -17.54 4.81
C GLU A 31 -17.01 -17.38 3.89
N ASN A 32 -17.26 -16.99 2.64
CA ASN A 32 -16.24 -16.79 1.62
C ASN A 32 -15.69 -15.35 1.57
N TYR A 33 -16.12 -14.46 2.47
CA TYR A 33 -15.67 -13.07 2.49
C TYR A 33 -14.16 -12.99 2.74
N TYR A 34 -13.52 -12.16 1.94
CA TYR A 34 -12.15 -11.73 2.15
C TYR A 34 -12.10 -10.21 2.08
N ASP A 35 -11.34 -9.60 2.99
CA ASP A 35 -11.35 -8.15 3.19
C ASP A 35 -10.75 -7.39 2.01
N ASN A 36 -9.59 -7.82 1.52
CA ASN A 36 -8.90 -7.06 0.48
C ASN A 36 -9.61 -7.18 -0.87
N PHE A 37 -9.82 -6.04 -1.51
CA PHE A 37 -10.12 -5.90 -2.92
C PHE A 37 -8.81 -5.84 -3.71
N ILE A 38 -8.72 -6.56 -4.82
CA ILE A 38 -7.53 -6.60 -5.67
C ILE A 38 -7.91 -6.09 -7.06
N ALA A 39 -7.19 -5.09 -7.54
CA ALA A 39 -7.29 -4.63 -8.92
C ALA A 39 -5.95 -4.87 -9.63
N ALA A 40 -5.96 -5.46 -10.83
CA ALA A 40 -4.77 -5.70 -11.62
C ALA A 40 -4.86 -5.02 -12.98
N PHE A 41 -3.77 -4.35 -13.34
CA PHE A 41 -3.57 -3.73 -14.64
C PHE A 41 -2.36 -4.38 -15.28
N VAL A 42 -2.55 -4.89 -16.50
CA VAL A 42 -1.47 -5.42 -17.33
C VAL A 42 -1.42 -4.60 -18.60
N GLY A 43 -0.23 -4.19 -19.01
CA GLY A 43 -0.10 -3.40 -20.24
C GLY A 43 1.25 -3.53 -20.93
N TRP A 44 1.29 -3.07 -22.17
CA TRP A 44 2.45 -3.14 -23.04
C TRP A 44 2.37 -2.07 -24.12
N LYS A 45 3.50 -1.82 -24.79
CA LYS A 45 3.54 -1.03 -26.02
C LYS A 45 2.85 -1.79 -27.15
N SER A 46 2.09 -1.07 -27.99
CA SER A 46 1.36 -1.62 -29.12
C SER A 46 2.21 -2.48 -30.08
N GLU A 47 3.49 -2.17 -30.24
CA GLU A 47 4.44 -2.95 -31.05
C GLU A 47 4.65 -4.40 -30.56
N ASN A 48 4.48 -4.65 -29.25
CA ASN A 48 4.66 -5.97 -28.63
C ASN A 48 3.39 -6.84 -28.66
N GLU A 49 2.23 -6.25 -28.99
CA GLU A 49 0.91 -6.89 -28.84
C GLU A 49 0.80 -8.21 -29.62
N ASN A 50 1.24 -8.22 -30.88
CA ASN A 50 1.12 -9.41 -31.73
C ASN A 50 1.86 -10.63 -31.16
N LEU A 51 3.08 -10.43 -30.63
CA LEU A 51 3.88 -11.50 -30.06
C LEU A 51 3.27 -11.99 -28.74
N LEU A 52 2.87 -11.05 -27.87
CA LEU A 52 2.25 -11.36 -26.59
C LEU A 52 0.94 -12.12 -26.76
N PHE A 53 0.09 -11.69 -27.69
CA PHE A 53 -1.18 -12.36 -28.00
C PHE A 53 -0.95 -13.77 -28.51
N LYS A 54 0.01 -13.96 -29.42
CA LYS A 54 0.36 -15.29 -29.92
C LYS A 54 0.81 -16.22 -28.78
N ASN A 55 1.66 -15.73 -27.88
CA ASN A 55 2.14 -16.52 -26.74
C ASN A 55 1.01 -16.88 -25.77
N TYR A 56 0.12 -15.93 -25.47
CA TYR A 56 -1.01 -16.18 -24.57
C TYR A 56 -2.05 -17.13 -25.19
N VAL A 57 -2.35 -16.99 -26.48
CA VAL A 57 -3.27 -17.91 -27.18
C VAL A 57 -2.70 -19.33 -27.17
N ALA A 58 -1.39 -19.51 -27.41
CA ALA A 58 -0.76 -20.83 -27.30
C ALA A 58 -0.85 -21.41 -25.88
N PHE A 59 -0.71 -20.58 -24.84
CA PHE A 59 -0.96 -20.98 -23.46
C PHE A 59 -2.42 -21.41 -23.23
N GLU A 60 -3.40 -20.64 -23.73
CA GLU A 60 -4.82 -21.00 -23.62
C GLU A 60 -5.20 -22.26 -24.39
N GLU A 61 -4.55 -22.52 -25.53
CA GLU A 61 -4.72 -23.76 -26.30
C GLU A 61 -4.16 -24.96 -25.55
N LYS A 62 -2.99 -24.82 -24.92
CA LYS A 62 -2.39 -25.86 -24.08
C LYS A 62 -3.31 -26.27 -22.92
N TYR A 63 -4.05 -25.31 -22.36
CA TYR A 63 -4.95 -25.51 -21.21
C TYR A 63 -6.43 -25.37 -21.59
N ASN A 64 -6.79 -25.80 -22.81
CA ASN A 64 -8.15 -25.64 -23.32
C ASN A 64 -9.20 -26.39 -22.49
N ASP A 65 -8.82 -27.49 -21.84
CA ASP A 65 -9.65 -28.27 -20.92
C ASP A 65 -10.07 -27.49 -19.66
N ARG A 66 -9.31 -26.47 -19.29
CA ARG A 66 -9.57 -25.60 -18.13
C ARG A 66 -10.52 -24.44 -18.43
N LYS A 67 -10.90 -24.24 -19.70
CA LYS A 67 -11.79 -23.15 -20.10
C LYS A 67 -13.21 -23.37 -19.58
N SER A 68 -13.84 -22.29 -19.16
CA SER A 68 -15.25 -22.25 -18.81
C SER A 68 -15.96 -21.26 -19.74
N LYS A 69 -17.07 -21.68 -20.35
CA LYS A 69 -17.84 -20.85 -21.30
C LYS A 69 -16.99 -20.27 -22.46
N GLY A 70 -15.94 -20.98 -22.86
CA GLY A 70 -15.03 -20.62 -23.95
C GLY A 70 -13.81 -19.79 -23.55
N GLU A 71 -13.63 -19.49 -22.26
CA GLU A 71 -12.57 -18.61 -21.76
C GLU A 71 -11.72 -19.26 -20.69
N LEU A 72 -10.42 -18.97 -20.67
CA LEU A 72 -9.55 -19.36 -19.57
C LEU A 72 -9.46 -18.19 -18.58
N LYS A 73 -10.11 -18.36 -17.43
CA LYS A 73 -10.21 -17.35 -16.37
C LYS A 73 -9.72 -17.89 -15.03
N SER A 74 -9.44 -16.98 -14.09
CA SER A 74 -8.88 -17.22 -12.77
C SER A 74 -9.72 -18.11 -11.86
N GLN A 75 -11.01 -18.34 -12.19
CA GLN A 75 -11.87 -19.27 -11.46
C GLN A 75 -11.47 -20.74 -11.68
N THR A 76 -10.65 -21.04 -12.69
CA THR A 76 -10.05 -22.37 -12.86
C THR A 76 -9.11 -22.72 -11.69
N LEU A 77 -8.49 -21.71 -11.10
CA LEU A 77 -7.72 -21.82 -9.88
C LEU A 77 -8.72 -21.89 -8.70
N LYS A 78 -8.67 -22.95 -7.90
CA LYS A 78 -9.55 -23.12 -6.72
C LYS A 78 -8.78 -22.83 -5.44
N GLN A 79 -9.40 -22.15 -4.48
CA GLN A 79 -8.76 -21.74 -3.21
C GLN A 79 -8.08 -22.90 -2.47
N LYS A 80 -8.70 -24.09 -2.44
CA LYS A 80 -8.17 -25.30 -1.78
C LYS A 80 -6.77 -25.75 -2.25
N TYR A 81 -6.30 -25.26 -3.40
CA TYR A 81 -4.96 -25.57 -3.91
C TYR A 81 -3.90 -24.57 -3.42
N PHE A 82 -4.28 -23.63 -2.57
CA PHE A 82 -3.44 -22.56 -2.04
C PHE A 82 -3.36 -22.58 -0.51
N ASP A 83 -3.88 -23.60 0.18
CA ASP A 83 -4.02 -23.61 1.66
C ASP A 83 -2.70 -23.26 2.38
N SER A 84 -1.56 -23.77 1.89
CA SER A 84 -0.20 -23.42 2.31
C SER A 84 0.59 -22.76 1.17
N GLY A 85 -0.05 -21.83 0.47
CA GLY A 85 0.51 -21.15 -0.70
C GLY A 85 0.79 -22.13 -1.85
N PHE A 86 1.94 -22.00 -2.52
CA PHE A 86 2.29 -22.91 -3.62
C PHE A 86 2.62 -24.33 -3.15
N ALA A 87 2.92 -24.53 -1.86
CA ALA A 87 3.24 -25.85 -1.31
C ALA A 87 2.06 -26.85 -1.41
N SER A 88 0.82 -26.35 -1.37
CA SER A 88 -0.39 -27.19 -1.46
C SER A 88 -0.82 -27.51 -2.90
N MET A 89 -0.14 -26.96 -3.91
CA MET A 89 -0.53 -27.19 -5.30
C MET A 89 -0.24 -28.62 -5.75
N ASN A 90 -1.16 -29.17 -6.56
CA ASN A 90 -0.90 -30.40 -7.29
C ASN A 90 -0.03 -30.12 -8.54
N LYS A 91 0.55 -31.19 -9.11
CA LYS A 91 1.44 -31.10 -10.30
C LYS A 91 0.81 -30.34 -11.47
N ASP A 92 -0.47 -30.59 -11.72
CA ASP A 92 -1.21 -29.97 -12.81
C ASP A 92 -1.30 -28.43 -12.64
N ASN A 93 -1.65 -27.94 -11.43
CA ASN A 93 -1.64 -26.52 -11.13
C ASN A 93 -0.23 -25.91 -11.09
N ILE A 94 0.79 -26.66 -10.65
CA ILE A 94 2.18 -26.20 -10.70
C ILE A 94 2.59 -25.90 -12.15
N CYS A 95 2.33 -26.84 -13.08
CA CYS A 95 2.62 -26.64 -14.50
C CYS A 95 1.84 -25.44 -15.06
N PHE A 96 0.54 -25.36 -14.76
CA PHE A 96 -0.31 -24.26 -15.23
C PHE A 96 0.20 -22.88 -14.80
N ILE A 97 0.48 -22.72 -13.49
CA ILE A 97 0.97 -21.45 -12.95
C ILE A 97 2.39 -21.16 -13.44
N ASN A 98 3.26 -22.17 -13.53
CA ASN A 98 4.59 -22.00 -14.09
C ASN A 98 4.53 -21.41 -15.50
N ASP A 99 3.69 -21.97 -16.36
CA ASP A 99 3.56 -21.53 -17.74
C ASP A 99 2.94 -20.14 -17.83
N PHE A 100 1.90 -19.87 -17.03
CA PHE A 100 1.29 -18.54 -16.95
C PHE A 100 2.31 -17.46 -16.52
N LEU A 101 3.04 -17.69 -15.42
CA LEU A 101 4.04 -16.75 -14.93
C LEU A 101 5.21 -16.57 -15.92
N SER A 102 5.50 -17.59 -16.74
CA SER A 102 6.54 -17.50 -17.77
C SER A 102 6.15 -16.63 -18.97
N LEU A 103 4.90 -16.18 -19.06
CA LEU A 103 4.45 -15.24 -20.09
C LEU A 103 4.91 -13.80 -19.80
N PHE A 104 5.28 -13.50 -18.55
CA PHE A 104 5.70 -12.17 -18.13
C PHE A 104 7.20 -11.97 -18.37
N ASP A 105 7.53 -10.86 -19.03
CA ASP A 105 8.89 -10.39 -19.27
C ASP A 105 8.96 -8.86 -19.10
N GLY A 106 10.09 -8.25 -19.47
CA GLY A 106 10.27 -6.80 -19.39
C GLY A 106 9.29 -5.99 -20.28
N ASN A 107 8.65 -6.61 -21.27
CA ASN A 107 7.72 -5.94 -22.18
C ASN A 107 6.31 -5.83 -21.59
N ILE A 108 6.00 -6.58 -20.53
CA ILE A 108 4.72 -6.54 -19.84
C ILE A 108 4.85 -5.71 -18.56
N SER A 109 4.23 -4.53 -18.57
CA SER A 109 4.04 -3.68 -17.40
C SER A 109 2.90 -4.23 -16.55
N VAL A 110 3.13 -4.36 -15.24
CA VAL A 110 2.14 -4.81 -14.26
C VAL A 110 2.00 -3.73 -13.21
N TYR A 111 0.78 -3.27 -12.98
CA TYR A 111 0.40 -2.47 -11.83
C TYR A 111 -0.73 -3.21 -11.09
N PHE A 112 -0.76 -3.17 -9.76
CA PHE A 112 -1.89 -3.71 -9.02
C PHE A 112 -2.13 -2.96 -7.71
N ALA A 113 -3.38 -3.00 -7.25
CA ALA A 113 -3.80 -2.42 -5.99
C ALA A 113 -4.35 -3.50 -5.04
N VAL A 114 -4.03 -3.40 -3.76
CA VAL A 114 -4.61 -4.23 -2.68
C VAL A 114 -5.18 -3.29 -1.62
N ILE A 115 -6.49 -3.36 -1.40
CA ILE A 115 -7.22 -2.32 -0.65
C ILE A 115 -8.18 -2.98 0.35
N SER A 116 -8.06 -2.62 1.62
CA SER A 116 -8.94 -3.13 2.67
C SER A 116 -10.34 -2.52 2.60
N LYS A 117 -11.37 -3.38 2.51
CA LYS A 117 -12.78 -2.98 2.50
C LYS A 117 -13.24 -2.53 3.88
N ILE A 118 -12.77 -3.17 4.94
CA ILE A 118 -13.02 -2.77 6.33
C ILE A 118 -12.35 -1.43 6.63
N GLU A 119 -11.12 -1.18 6.16
CA GLU A 119 -10.51 0.14 6.29
C GLU A 119 -11.38 1.24 5.70
N PHE A 120 -11.96 1.03 4.51
CA PHE A 120 -12.84 2.01 3.87
C PHE A 120 -14.05 2.39 4.74
N ILE A 121 -14.66 1.41 5.42
CA ILE A 121 -15.78 1.67 6.33
C ILE A 121 -15.30 2.35 7.61
N ILE A 122 -14.28 1.77 8.27
CA ILE A 122 -13.78 2.26 9.56
C ILE A 122 -13.16 3.66 9.43
N SER A 123 -12.52 3.98 8.31
CA SER A 123 -11.95 5.32 8.07
C SER A 123 -13.01 6.42 8.02
N GLN A 124 -14.26 6.11 7.63
CA GLN A 124 -15.36 7.08 7.66
C GLN A 124 -15.75 7.41 9.11
N LEU A 125 -15.86 6.38 9.98
CA LEU A 125 -16.16 6.55 11.41
C LEU A 125 -15.12 7.44 12.11
N PHE A 126 -13.86 7.30 11.74
CA PHE A 126 -12.75 8.05 12.34
C PHE A 126 -12.32 9.27 11.53
N TYR A 127 -13.16 9.78 10.62
CA TYR A 127 -12.80 10.92 9.76
C TYR A 127 -12.43 12.19 10.56
N GLY A 128 -13.10 12.42 11.70
CA GLY A 128 -12.82 13.53 12.61
C GLY A 128 -11.49 13.43 13.37
N TYR A 129 -10.85 12.25 13.41
CA TYR A 129 -9.61 12.03 14.15
C TYR A 129 -8.41 12.48 13.31
N LYS A 130 -7.89 13.67 13.62
CA LYS A 130 -6.73 14.27 12.96
C LYS A 130 -5.45 14.07 13.79
N ASN A 131 -4.32 13.88 13.09
CA ASN A 131 -3.02 13.80 13.74
C ASN A 131 -2.73 15.08 14.53
N SER A 132 -2.06 14.91 15.67
CA SER A 132 -1.58 16.00 16.50
C SER A 132 -0.25 15.61 17.12
N PHE A 133 0.45 16.58 17.70
CA PHE A 133 1.70 16.31 18.42
C PHE A 133 1.56 15.29 19.56
N MET A 134 0.36 15.11 20.13
CA MET A 134 0.11 14.14 21.20
C MET A 134 -0.28 12.76 20.67
N CYS A 135 -0.92 12.69 19.50
CA CYS A 135 -1.59 11.48 19.05
C CYS A 135 -1.47 11.28 17.53
N ASP A 136 -0.98 10.11 17.14
CA ASP A 136 -0.95 9.66 15.74
C ASP A 136 -2.25 8.90 15.42
N MET A 137 -3.16 9.60 14.75
CA MET A 137 -4.48 9.08 14.40
C MET A 137 -4.46 8.14 13.20
N ASP A 138 -3.40 8.14 12.39
CA ASP A 138 -3.25 7.11 11.35
C ASP A 138 -2.81 5.80 11.98
N ALA A 139 -1.86 5.83 12.91
CA ALA A 139 -1.43 4.66 13.67
C ALA A 139 -2.57 4.08 14.51
N MET A 140 -3.39 4.94 15.13
CA MET A 140 -4.62 4.54 15.83
C MET A 140 -5.58 3.82 14.89
N ARG A 141 -5.93 4.43 13.74
CA ARG A 141 -6.84 3.84 12.75
C ARG A 141 -6.34 2.50 12.25
N TYR A 142 -5.07 2.41 11.86
CA TYR A 142 -4.44 1.16 11.46
C TYR A 142 -4.56 0.09 12.55
N SER A 143 -4.32 0.45 13.81
CA SER A 143 -4.37 -0.49 14.93
C SER A 143 -5.78 -0.99 15.24
N ILE A 144 -6.79 -0.11 15.11
CA ILE A 144 -8.21 -0.48 15.25
C ILE A 144 -8.61 -1.44 14.13
N ILE A 145 -8.30 -1.11 12.87
CA ILE A 145 -8.59 -1.96 11.71
C ILE A 145 -7.93 -3.33 11.87
N LYS A 146 -6.64 -3.35 12.23
CA LYS A 146 -5.88 -4.57 12.49
C LYS A 146 -6.53 -5.42 13.58
N ALA A 147 -6.97 -4.82 14.70
CA ALA A 147 -7.63 -5.55 15.76
C ALA A 147 -8.98 -6.15 15.31
N ILE A 148 -9.78 -5.40 14.56
CA ILE A 148 -11.06 -5.89 14.02
C ILE A 148 -10.84 -7.06 13.07
N LEU A 149 -9.89 -6.97 12.14
CA LEU A 149 -9.61 -8.04 11.17
C LEU A 149 -8.97 -9.27 11.84
N MET A 150 -8.10 -9.06 12.83
CA MET A 150 -7.39 -10.13 13.54
C MET A 150 -8.31 -10.95 14.46
N TYR A 151 -9.21 -10.28 15.19
CA TYR A 151 -10.06 -10.91 16.20
C TYR A 151 -11.51 -11.14 15.76
N ARG A 152 -11.96 -10.46 14.70
CA ARG A 152 -13.35 -10.47 14.19
C ARG A 152 -14.43 -10.39 15.28
N PRO A 153 -14.37 -9.39 16.18
CA PRO A 153 -15.32 -9.27 17.28
C PRO A 153 -16.74 -9.00 16.74
N LYS A 154 -17.67 -9.89 17.06
CA LYS A 154 -19.03 -9.90 16.49
C LYS A 154 -19.77 -8.61 16.79
N GLU A 155 -19.71 -8.15 18.04
CA GLU A 155 -20.40 -6.96 18.53
C GLU A 155 -19.94 -5.69 17.80
N ILE A 156 -18.65 -5.60 17.45
CA ILE A 156 -18.11 -4.47 16.68
C ILE A 156 -18.56 -4.56 15.23
N ILE A 157 -18.48 -5.76 14.61
CA ILE A 157 -18.90 -5.95 13.22
C ILE A 157 -20.38 -5.60 13.06
N GLU A 158 -21.25 -6.08 13.95
CA GLU A 158 -22.69 -5.75 13.96
C GLU A 158 -22.91 -4.27 14.25
N GLY A 159 -22.25 -3.71 15.28
CA GLY A 159 -22.38 -2.30 15.64
C GLY A 159 -21.97 -1.31 14.55
N VAL A 160 -20.95 -1.66 13.73
CA VAL A 160 -20.54 -0.84 12.57
C VAL A 160 -21.65 -0.72 11.53
N PHE A 161 -22.43 -1.78 11.29
CA PHE A 161 -23.39 -1.81 10.18
C PHE A 161 -24.86 -1.64 10.59
N GLU A 162 -25.20 -1.79 11.87
CA GLU A 162 -26.59 -1.73 12.35
C GLU A 162 -26.89 -0.52 13.25
N ASN A 163 -26.02 -0.19 14.21
CA ASN A 163 -26.24 0.90 15.16
C ASN A 163 -24.92 1.50 15.69
N THR A 164 -24.54 2.66 15.16
CA THR A 164 -23.32 3.37 15.57
C THR A 164 -23.42 3.99 16.97
N GLY A 165 -24.63 4.21 17.52
CA GLY A 165 -24.81 4.91 18.79
C GLY A 165 -24.17 4.22 20.00
N GLU A 166 -24.02 2.90 19.96
CA GLU A 166 -23.37 2.11 21.03
C GLU A 166 -21.96 1.64 20.64
N LEU A 167 -21.51 1.93 19.41
CA LEU A 167 -20.26 1.41 18.88
C LEU A 167 -19.03 1.88 19.66
N ILE A 168 -19.04 3.12 20.17
CA ILE A 168 -17.96 3.61 21.05
C ILE A 168 -17.86 2.76 22.32
N ALA A 169 -18.98 2.48 22.98
CA ALA A 169 -19.01 1.67 24.19
C ALA A 169 -18.55 0.24 23.89
N ALA A 170 -19.00 -0.33 22.78
CA ALA A 170 -18.59 -1.66 22.33
C ALA A 170 -17.08 -1.72 22.04
N LEU A 171 -16.53 -0.73 21.32
CA LEU A 171 -15.09 -0.65 21.03
C LEU A 171 -14.27 -0.53 22.31
N LYS A 172 -14.69 0.31 23.26
CA LYS A 172 -14.01 0.46 24.56
C LYS A 172 -14.00 -0.87 25.32
N ALA A 173 -15.16 -1.49 25.48
CA ALA A 173 -15.29 -2.78 26.15
C ALA A 173 -14.43 -3.87 25.47
N PHE A 174 -14.39 -3.89 24.14
CA PHE A 174 -13.54 -4.79 23.38
C PHE A 174 -12.06 -4.59 23.69
N PHE A 175 -11.55 -3.35 23.64
CA PHE A 175 -10.13 -3.08 23.93
C PHE A 175 -9.76 -3.35 25.40
N GLU A 176 -10.64 -3.04 26.35
CA GLU A 176 -10.45 -3.36 27.77
C GLU A 176 -10.38 -4.87 28.01
N ASP A 177 -11.30 -5.65 27.42
CA ASP A 177 -11.25 -7.11 27.50
C ASP A 177 -9.97 -7.66 26.86
N ARG A 178 -9.55 -7.14 25.69
CA ARG A 178 -8.30 -7.56 25.05
C ARG A 178 -7.07 -7.29 25.90
N ILE A 179 -6.97 -6.12 26.53
CA ILE A 179 -5.87 -5.81 27.45
C ILE A 179 -5.82 -6.84 28.58
N LYS A 180 -6.98 -7.18 29.15
CA LYS A 180 -7.08 -8.20 30.21
C LYS A 180 -6.68 -9.60 29.72
N GLN A 181 -7.15 -10.03 28.55
CA GLN A 181 -6.74 -11.32 27.99
C GLN A 181 -5.24 -11.38 27.72
N ASN A 182 -4.66 -10.27 27.25
CA ASN A 182 -3.23 -10.16 26.94
C ASN A 182 -2.32 -10.35 28.16
N GLU A 183 -2.84 -10.20 29.39
CA GLU A 183 -2.10 -10.53 30.63
C GLU A 183 -1.67 -12.01 30.68
N LEU A 184 -2.39 -12.90 29.99
CA LEU A 184 -2.02 -14.31 29.87
C LEU A 184 -0.69 -14.53 29.14
N ASN A 185 -0.25 -13.57 28.32
CA ASN A 185 1.05 -13.60 27.65
C ASN A 185 1.58 -12.18 27.36
N LEU A 186 2.01 -11.50 28.41
CA LEU A 186 2.55 -10.13 28.30
C LEU A 186 3.74 -10.04 27.36
N SER A 187 4.62 -11.04 27.33
CA SER A 187 5.81 -11.02 26.46
C SER A 187 5.45 -10.90 24.97
N LEU A 188 4.37 -11.56 24.55
CA LEU A 188 3.86 -11.51 23.18
C LEU A 188 3.04 -10.24 22.93
N LYS A 189 2.28 -9.79 23.93
CA LYS A 189 1.18 -8.82 23.74
C LYS A 189 1.44 -7.43 24.33
N GLN A 190 2.61 -7.16 24.92
CA GLN A 190 2.92 -5.88 25.57
C GLN A 190 2.69 -4.66 24.64
N ARG A 191 3.19 -4.73 23.40
CA ARG A 191 3.01 -3.64 22.42
C ARG A 191 1.53 -3.43 22.08
N GLU A 192 0.80 -4.53 21.87
CA GLU A 192 -0.64 -4.51 21.57
C GLU A 192 -1.44 -3.89 22.72
N SER A 193 -1.21 -4.33 23.97
CA SER A 193 -1.89 -3.77 25.15
C SER A 193 -1.58 -2.28 25.35
N LYS A 194 -0.34 -1.85 25.08
CA LYS A 194 0.02 -0.43 25.13
C LYS A 194 -0.78 0.38 24.11
N THR A 195 -0.82 -0.09 22.86
CA THR A 195 -1.57 0.57 21.79
C THR A 195 -3.07 0.61 22.07
N PHE A 196 -3.64 -0.45 22.63
CA PHE A 196 -5.05 -0.46 23.04
C PHE A 196 -5.33 0.54 24.18
N GLY A 197 -4.40 0.68 25.14
CA GLY A 197 -4.47 1.73 26.16
C GLY A 197 -4.44 3.13 25.56
N GLU A 198 -3.55 3.38 24.60
CA GLU A 198 -3.47 4.65 23.86
C GLU A 198 -4.78 4.96 23.10
N ILE A 199 -5.38 3.95 22.46
CA ILE A 199 -6.69 4.08 21.79
C ILE A 199 -7.78 4.47 22.80
N LEU A 200 -7.85 3.80 23.96
CA LEU A 200 -8.86 4.06 24.99
C LEU A 200 -8.79 5.50 25.52
N MET A 201 -7.61 6.12 25.57
CA MET A 201 -7.42 7.50 26.03
C MET A 201 -8.05 8.54 25.08
N VAL A 202 -8.11 8.24 23.78
CA VAL A 202 -8.54 9.20 22.75
C VAL A 202 -9.91 8.89 22.16
N LEU A 203 -10.36 7.64 22.27
CA LEU A 203 -11.62 7.17 21.70
C LEU A 203 -12.80 7.79 22.46
N ASN A 204 -13.42 8.82 21.88
CA ASN A 204 -14.49 9.57 22.53
C ASN A 204 -15.78 9.64 21.71
N ASP A 205 -15.65 9.74 20.39
CA ASP A 205 -16.79 9.88 19.46
C ASP A 205 -16.47 9.23 18.10
N ILE A 206 -17.45 9.09 17.22
CA ILE A 206 -17.30 8.64 15.83
C ILE A 206 -18.23 9.45 14.92
N CYS A 207 -17.83 9.58 13.66
CA CYS A 207 -18.71 10.08 12.62
C CYS A 207 -19.68 8.98 12.13
N ASP A 208 -20.74 9.39 11.44
CA ASP A 208 -21.61 8.46 10.73
C ASP A 208 -20.94 7.89 9.48
N ILE A 209 -21.39 6.70 9.07
CA ILE A 209 -20.98 6.09 7.80
C ILE A 209 -21.76 6.76 6.67
N ASN A 210 -21.06 7.50 5.81
CA ASN A 210 -21.66 8.20 4.69
C ASN A 210 -22.12 7.24 3.59
N THR A 211 -21.36 6.16 3.36
CA THR A 211 -21.68 5.16 2.33
C THR A 211 -21.10 3.79 2.66
N ILE A 212 -21.88 2.76 2.30
CA ILE A 212 -21.47 1.36 2.27
C ILE A 212 -21.26 0.84 0.84
N ASN A 213 -21.53 1.67 -0.17
CA ASN A 213 -21.23 1.32 -1.56
C ASN A 213 -19.72 1.41 -1.75
N TRP A 214 -19.13 0.39 -2.38
CA TRP A 214 -17.70 0.38 -2.64
C TRP A 214 -17.31 1.46 -3.62
N ASP A 215 -16.23 2.16 -3.29
CA ASP A 215 -15.62 3.17 -4.14
C ASP A 215 -14.51 2.53 -4.98
N TYR A 216 -14.71 2.50 -6.28
CA TYR A 216 -13.77 1.93 -7.25
C TYR A 216 -12.72 2.95 -7.71
N ASP A 217 -12.89 4.25 -7.41
CA ASP A 217 -11.99 5.33 -7.86
C ASP A 217 -10.56 5.09 -7.38
N ILE A 218 -10.42 4.54 -6.17
CA ILE A 218 -9.14 4.33 -5.49
C ILE A 218 -8.14 3.48 -6.30
N ALA A 219 -8.61 2.47 -7.06
CA ALA A 219 -7.74 1.66 -7.90
C ALA A 219 -7.14 2.48 -9.06
N PHE A 220 -7.94 3.39 -9.62
CA PHE A 220 -7.57 4.25 -10.73
C PHE A 220 -6.76 5.47 -10.29
N LEU A 221 -6.96 5.98 -9.07
CA LEU A 221 -6.15 7.05 -8.50
C LEU A 221 -4.68 6.64 -8.39
N GLY A 222 -4.40 5.43 -7.88
CA GLY A 222 -3.05 4.88 -7.84
C GLY A 222 -2.48 4.64 -9.23
N PHE A 223 -3.30 4.09 -10.15
CA PHE A 223 -2.85 3.82 -11.52
C PHE A 223 -2.50 5.09 -12.29
N LYS A 224 -3.23 6.19 -12.05
CA LYS A 224 -2.91 7.50 -12.61
C LYS A 224 -1.53 7.98 -12.16
N GLN A 225 -1.19 7.77 -10.88
CA GLN A 225 0.12 8.15 -10.36
C GLN A 225 1.24 7.28 -10.96
N TYR A 226 0.98 5.98 -11.16
CA TYR A 226 1.89 5.07 -11.89
C TYR A 226 2.17 5.55 -13.32
N LEU A 227 1.15 5.96 -14.07
CA LEU A 227 1.34 6.49 -15.43
C LEU A 227 2.13 7.80 -15.45
N ILE A 228 1.91 8.67 -14.47
CA ILE A 228 2.65 9.94 -14.33
C ILE A 228 4.13 9.67 -14.07
N ASP A 229 4.45 8.78 -13.12
CA ASP A 229 5.85 8.45 -12.77
C ASP A 229 6.61 7.79 -13.93
N ARG A 230 5.90 6.97 -14.70
CA ARG A 230 6.41 6.30 -15.91
C ARG A 230 6.43 7.19 -17.16
N GLU A 231 5.96 8.42 -17.07
CA GLU A 231 5.81 9.36 -18.20
C GLU A 231 4.96 8.80 -19.36
N ILE A 232 3.99 7.93 -19.07
CA ILE A 232 3.11 7.30 -20.07
C ILE A 232 1.89 8.18 -20.32
N ASN A 233 1.94 8.96 -21.40
CA ASN A 233 0.87 9.90 -21.76
C ASN A 233 -0.10 9.35 -22.83
N ASP A 234 0.40 8.59 -23.82
CA ASP A 234 -0.43 7.96 -24.86
C ASP A 234 -0.72 6.51 -24.52
N PHE A 235 -1.95 6.25 -24.07
CA PHE A 235 -2.41 4.91 -23.76
C PHE A 235 -3.91 4.73 -24.02
N LYS A 236 -4.34 3.48 -24.20
CA LYS A 236 -5.76 3.08 -24.08
C LYS A 236 -5.93 2.17 -22.87
N LEU A 237 -7.04 2.37 -22.15
CA LEU A 237 -7.44 1.56 -21.01
C LEU A 237 -8.69 0.74 -21.37
N ILE A 238 -8.58 -0.58 -21.28
CA ILE A 238 -9.64 -1.55 -21.54
C ILE A 238 -9.99 -2.24 -20.22
N ILE A 239 -11.26 -2.22 -19.84
CA ILE A 239 -11.78 -2.76 -18.56
C ILE A 239 -12.66 -3.97 -18.85
N ASP A 240 -12.58 -5.03 -18.02
CA ASP A 240 -13.53 -6.15 -18.14
C ASP A 240 -14.98 -5.67 -18.02
N LYS A 241 -15.86 -6.25 -18.82
CA LYS A 241 -17.27 -5.86 -18.87
C LYS A 241 -18.06 -6.52 -17.74
N GLU A 242 -18.26 -5.80 -16.64
CA GLU A 242 -19.10 -6.26 -15.52
C GLU A 242 -20.53 -5.67 -15.51
N GLY A 243 -20.78 -4.64 -16.32
CA GLY A 243 -22.04 -3.91 -16.39
C GLY A 243 -23.17 -4.70 -17.05
N LYS A 244 -24.43 -4.32 -16.75
CA LYS A 244 -25.58 -4.80 -17.54
C LYS A 244 -25.44 -4.29 -18.97
N GLU A 245 -25.94 -5.06 -19.94
CA GLU A 245 -25.94 -4.64 -21.35
C GLU A 245 -26.55 -3.24 -21.52
N GLY A 246 -25.84 -2.37 -22.26
CA GLY A 246 -26.24 -0.98 -22.48
C GLY A 246 -25.96 -0.01 -21.31
N LYS A 247 -25.31 -0.45 -20.23
CA LYS A 247 -24.91 0.41 -19.10
C LYS A 247 -23.45 0.20 -18.73
N ASN A 248 -22.72 1.29 -18.54
CA ASN A 248 -21.37 1.27 -17.97
C ASN A 248 -21.40 0.59 -16.60
N SER A 249 -20.39 -0.23 -16.28
CA SER A 249 -20.16 -0.70 -14.91
C SER A 249 -19.78 0.45 -13.96
N ASN A 250 -19.84 0.16 -12.67
CA ASN A 250 -19.32 1.07 -11.64
C ASN A 250 -17.81 1.29 -11.84
N THR A 251 -17.07 0.26 -12.23
CA THR A 251 -15.63 0.30 -12.51
C THR A 251 -15.31 1.23 -13.68
N LEU A 252 -16.05 1.15 -14.80
CA LEU A 252 -15.88 2.06 -15.92
C LEU A 252 -16.25 3.51 -15.56
N ASN A 253 -17.31 3.70 -14.77
CA ASN A 253 -17.69 5.03 -14.30
C ASN A 253 -16.63 5.63 -13.39
N ALA A 254 -16.02 4.82 -12.51
CA ALA A 254 -14.92 5.24 -11.63
C ALA A 254 -13.67 5.64 -12.42
N ALA A 255 -13.28 4.84 -13.43
CA ALA A 255 -12.19 5.20 -14.33
C ALA A 255 -12.43 6.57 -14.99
N LYS A 256 -13.63 6.81 -15.52
CA LYS A 256 -14.00 8.09 -16.13
C LYS A 256 -14.01 9.23 -15.10
N HIS A 257 -14.48 9.00 -13.88
CA HIS A 257 -14.51 9.99 -12.81
C HIS A 257 -13.09 10.46 -12.42
N VAL A 258 -12.13 9.55 -12.36
CA VAL A 258 -10.71 9.86 -12.06
C VAL A 258 -9.99 10.57 -13.23
N GLY A 259 -10.57 10.52 -14.43
CA GLY A 259 -10.11 11.25 -15.62
C GLY A 259 -9.76 10.36 -16.81
N PHE A 260 -9.98 9.05 -16.76
CA PHE A 260 -9.77 8.12 -17.87
C PHE A 260 -10.96 8.15 -18.85
N ASN A 261 -11.20 9.32 -19.45
CA ASN A 261 -12.40 9.59 -20.27
C ASN A 261 -12.53 8.67 -21.50
N THR A 262 -11.40 8.20 -22.04
CA THR A 262 -11.33 7.31 -23.20
C THR A 262 -11.35 5.82 -22.84
N ALA A 263 -11.46 5.47 -21.55
CA ALA A 263 -11.56 4.08 -21.13
C ALA A 263 -12.83 3.42 -21.71
N ILE A 264 -12.69 2.15 -22.09
CA ILE A 264 -13.77 1.34 -22.65
C ILE A 264 -13.91 0.02 -21.91
N GLU A 265 -15.10 -0.57 -21.99
CA GLU A 265 -15.33 -1.95 -21.56
C GLU A 265 -15.22 -2.91 -22.75
N MET A 266 -14.68 -4.09 -22.50
CA MET A 266 -14.62 -5.16 -23.49
C MET A 266 -14.99 -6.49 -22.84
N ASP A 267 -15.78 -7.30 -23.55
CA ASP A 267 -16.04 -8.68 -23.13
C ASP A 267 -14.71 -9.45 -23.17
N SER A 268 -14.37 -10.08 -22.04
CA SER A 268 -13.14 -10.86 -21.90
C SER A 268 -12.98 -11.93 -22.97
N LYS A 269 -14.05 -12.40 -23.64
CA LYS A 269 -13.96 -13.35 -24.78
C LYS A 269 -13.15 -12.79 -25.95
N HIS A 270 -13.14 -11.48 -26.08
CA HIS A 270 -12.51 -10.77 -27.19
C HIS A 270 -11.24 -10.03 -26.76
N SER A 271 -10.80 -10.17 -25.50
CA SER A 271 -9.66 -9.45 -24.96
C SER A 271 -8.69 -10.38 -24.22
N VAL A 272 -7.56 -10.68 -24.87
CA VAL A 272 -6.46 -11.43 -24.24
C VAL A 272 -5.94 -10.71 -23.00
N GLY A 273 -5.75 -9.39 -23.07
CA GLY A 273 -5.23 -8.61 -21.96
C GLY A 273 -6.14 -8.61 -20.73
N VAL A 274 -7.46 -8.56 -20.91
CA VAL A 274 -8.41 -8.70 -19.78
C VAL A 274 -8.26 -10.07 -19.12
N ARG A 275 -8.13 -11.16 -19.90
CA ARG A 275 -7.94 -12.50 -19.33
C ARG A 275 -6.60 -12.67 -18.60
N ILE A 276 -5.54 -11.97 -19.04
CA ILE A 276 -4.27 -11.92 -18.31
C ILE A 276 -4.46 -11.19 -16.97
N SER A 277 -5.11 -10.02 -16.98
CA SER A 277 -5.39 -9.25 -15.77
C SER A 277 -6.25 -10.02 -14.77
N ASP A 278 -7.30 -10.73 -15.22
CA ASP A 278 -8.12 -11.63 -14.41
C ASP A 278 -7.27 -12.70 -13.73
N MET A 279 -6.47 -13.42 -14.53
CA MET A 279 -5.63 -14.51 -14.04
C MET A 279 -4.62 -14.01 -13.01
N PHE A 280 -4.05 -12.82 -13.21
CA PHE A 280 -3.12 -12.21 -12.27
C PHE A 280 -3.81 -11.75 -10.98
N ALA A 281 -4.91 -10.99 -11.08
CA ALA A 281 -5.70 -10.56 -9.91
C ALA A 281 -6.18 -11.76 -9.08
N GLY A 282 -6.69 -12.79 -9.76
CA GLY A 282 -7.18 -14.01 -9.13
C GLY A 282 -6.08 -14.93 -8.58
N LEU A 283 -4.84 -14.85 -9.07
CA LEU A 283 -3.70 -15.53 -8.46
C LEU A 283 -3.29 -14.84 -7.15
N LEU A 284 -3.16 -13.50 -7.20
CA LEU A 284 -2.81 -12.70 -6.02
C LEU A 284 -3.85 -12.85 -4.91
N SER A 285 -5.13 -12.77 -5.24
CA SER A 285 -6.21 -12.87 -4.25
C SER A 285 -6.18 -14.18 -3.48
N LYS A 286 -5.92 -15.31 -4.15
CA LYS A 286 -5.85 -16.62 -3.51
C LYS A 286 -4.67 -16.75 -2.56
N LEU A 287 -3.50 -16.24 -2.96
CA LEU A 287 -2.29 -16.24 -2.11
C LEU A 287 -2.48 -15.36 -0.88
N LEU A 288 -2.99 -14.14 -1.06
CA LEU A 288 -3.26 -13.21 0.02
C LEU A 288 -4.30 -13.79 1.00
N LYS A 289 -5.39 -14.35 0.48
CA LYS A 289 -6.44 -14.99 1.28
C LYS A 289 -5.94 -16.17 2.10
N SER A 290 -5.05 -16.99 1.54
CA SER A 290 -4.43 -18.10 2.27
C SER A 290 -3.49 -17.64 3.38
N LEU A 291 -2.69 -16.60 3.11
CA LEU A 291 -1.84 -15.97 4.12
C LEU A 291 -2.67 -15.41 5.28
N HIS A 292 -3.70 -14.63 4.94
CA HIS A 292 -4.64 -14.06 5.91
C HIS A 292 -5.26 -15.14 6.80
N ASN A 293 -5.81 -16.19 6.18
CA ASN A 293 -6.46 -17.28 6.92
C ASN A 293 -5.49 -18.06 7.80
N SER A 294 -4.22 -18.21 7.40
CA SER A 294 -3.20 -18.91 8.19
C SER A 294 -2.70 -18.12 9.40
N LEU A 295 -2.87 -16.80 9.40
CA LEU A 295 -2.26 -15.91 10.40
C LEU A 295 -3.27 -15.21 11.32
N ARG A 296 -4.57 -15.36 11.07
CA ARG A 296 -5.63 -14.80 11.93
C ARG A 296 -5.98 -15.69 13.12
N TYR A 297 -6.69 -15.13 14.10
CA TYR A 297 -7.38 -15.93 15.12
C TYR A 297 -8.70 -16.48 14.57
N ASP A 298 -9.09 -17.67 15.04
CA ASP A 298 -10.35 -18.31 14.65
C ASP A 298 -11.56 -17.62 15.27
N SER A 299 -11.36 -17.01 16.45
CA SER A 299 -12.38 -16.22 17.15
C SER A 299 -11.75 -15.23 18.12
N SER A 300 -12.54 -14.24 18.55
CA SER A 300 -12.16 -13.29 19.60
C SER A 300 -11.89 -13.96 20.97
N ASN A 301 -12.41 -15.16 21.21
CA ASN A 301 -12.22 -15.89 22.47
C ASN A 301 -10.97 -16.79 22.47
N GLU A 302 -10.25 -16.87 21.36
CA GLU A 302 -9.01 -17.64 21.30
C GLU A 302 -7.95 -17.03 22.23
N LYS A 303 -7.24 -17.89 22.97
CA LYS A 303 -6.21 -17.44 23.92
C LYS A 303 -5.06 -16.75 23.16
N PRO A 304 -4.39 -15.74 23.76
CA PRO A 304 -3.24 -15.12 23.15
C PRO A 304 -2.12 -16.12 22.88
N GLN A 305 -1.93 -16.41 21.60
CA GLN A 305 -0.86 -17.26 21.12
C GLN A 305 -0.25 -16.67 19.85
N LYS A 306 1.00 -17.03 19.57
CA LYS A 306 1.68 -16.60 18.37
C LYS A 306 1.04 -17.29 17.17
N LYS A 307 0.68 -16.51 16.15
CA LYS A 307 0.20 -17.00 14.86
C LYS A 307 1.37 -16.99 13.89
N VAL A 308 1.86 -18.17 13.51
CA VAL A 308 2.96 -18.35 12.55
C VAL A 308 2.51 -19.28 11.44
N LEU A 309 3.09 -19.13 10.25
CA LEU A 309 2.86 -20.10 9.17
C LEU A 309 3.36 -21.46 9.63
N ASN A 310 2.54 -22.49 9.45
CA ASN A 310 2.93 -23.86 9.75
C ASN A 310 4.01 -24.34 8.77
N LYS A 311 4.65 -25.47 9.09
CA LYS A 311 5.77 -26.01 8.31
C LYS A 311 5.38 -26.41 6.88
N GLU A 312 4.11 -26.69 6.64
CA GLU A 312 3.58 -27.09 5.34
C GLU A 312 3.79 -26.01 4.28
N TRP A 313 3.81 -24.71 4.65
CA TRP A 313 4.16 -23.60 3.75
C TRP A 313 5.59 -23.69 3.19
N PHE A 314 6.47 -24.41 3.89
CA PHE A 314 7.90 -24.49 3.62
C PHE A 314 8.30 -25.86 3.04
N LEU A 315 7.39 -26.84 3.03
CA LEU A 315 7.61 -28.16 2.44
C LEU A 315 7.44 -28.14 0.92
N LEU A 316 8.35 -27.44 0.23
CA LEU A 316 8.29 -27.21 -1.21
C LEU A 316 9.02 -28.30 -2.02
N SER A 317 8.54 -28.57 -3.23
CA SER A 317 9.35 -29.10 -4.33
C SER A 317 10.19 -27.98 -4.97
N GLN A 318 11.15 -28.33 -5.82
CA GLN A 318 11.92 -27.31 -6.54
C GLN A 318 11.01 -26.47 -7.43
N GLU A 319 10.08 -27.11 -8.14
CA GLU A 319 9.14 -26.43 -9.03
C GLU A 319 8.25 -25.44 -8.27
N GLN A 320 7.78 -25.80 -7.06
CA GLN A 320 6.97 -24.89 -6.22
C GLN A 320 7.78 -23.70 -5.71
N LEU A 321 9.06 -23.89 -5.36
CA LEU A 321 9.95 -22.78 -5.00
C LEU A 321 10.19 -21.85 -6.19
N GLU A 322 10.39 -22.39 -7.39
CA GLU A 322 10.55 -21.59 -8.61
C GLU A 322 9.30 -20.76 -8.95
N LEU A 323 8.08 -21.21 -8.58
CA LEU A 323 6.89 -20.37 -8.71
C LEU A 323 6.98 -19.10 -7.84
N TYR A 324 7.46 -19.21 -6.60
CA TYR A 324 7.67 -18.05 -5.74
C TYR A 324 8.71 -17.09 -6.33
N LYS A 325 9.81 -17.61 -6.88
CA LYS A 325 10.86 -16.79 -7.51
C LYS A 325 10.37 -16.09 -8.77
N LYS A 326 9.59 -16.76 -9.61
CA LYS A 326 8.96 -16.13 -10.79
C LYS A 326 7.99 -15.03 -10.37
N LEU A 327 7.14 -15.29 -9.39
CA LEU A 327 6.21 -14.29 -8.89
C LEU A 327 6.94 -13.10 -8.24
N TYR A 328 8.04 -13.37 -7.51
CA TYR A 328 8.94 -12.33 -6.99
C TYR A 328 9.53 -11.49 -8.11
N THR A 329 10.05 -12.11 -9.16
CA THR A 329 10.61 -11.42 -10.34
C THR A 329 9.56 -10.49 -10.95
N ILE A 330 8.33 -10.99 -11.15
CA ILE A 330 7.24 -10.22 -11.76
C ILE A 330 6.80 -9.05 -10.88
N ILE A 331 6.69 -9.24 -9.56
CA ILE A 331 6.17 -8.21 -8.65
C ILE A 331 7.25 -7.21 -8.24
N CYS A 332 8.45 -7.67 -7.93
CA CYS A 332 9.51 -6.88 -7.29
C CYS A 332 10.60 -6.40 -8.25
N GLU A 333 10.85 -7.07 -9.38
CA GLU A 333 12.01 -6.77 -10.24
C GLU A 333 11.62 -6.19 -11.61
N LEU A 334 10.72 -6.87 -12.34
CA LEU A 334 10.30 -6.43 -13.68
C LEU A 334 9.54 -5.11 -13.61
N ASN A 335 9.89 -4.16 -14.49
CA ASN A 335 9.21 -2.86 -14.55
C ASN A 335 9.06 -2.20 -13.16
N ASN A 336 10.07 -2.37 -12.30
CA ASN A 336 10.01 -1.87 -10.94
C ASN A 336 9.86 -0.34 -10.95
N ASP A 337 8.86 0.13 -10.21
CA ASP A 337 8.40 1.50 -10.19
C ASP A 337 7.81 1.76 -8.81
N LEU A 338 7.97 2.98 -8.30
CA LEU A 338 7.51 3.32 -6.95
C LEU A 338 6.00 3.11 -6.78
N TYR A 339 5.24 3.40 -7.83
CA TYR A 339 3.79 3.36 -7.82
C TYR A 339 3.23 2.08 -8.41
N LYS A 340 4.08 1.09 -8.72
CA LYS A 340 3.69 -0.21 -9.26
C LYS A 340 2.65 -0.93 -8.41
N ILE A 341 2.79 -0.81 -7.08
CA ILE A 341 1.91 -1.47 -6.12
C ILE A 341 1.22 -0.38 -5.32
N PHE A 342 -0.10 -0.31 -5.45
CA PHE A 342 -0.92 0.60 -4.66
C PHE A 342 -1.54 -0.14 -3.47
N LEU A 343 -1.52 0.51 -2.30
CA LEU A 343 -1.92 -0.11 -1.05
C LEU A 343 -2.70 0.90 -0.19
N SER A 344 -3.66 0.41 0.59
CA SER A 344 -4.38 1.24 1.57
C SER A 344 -3.55 1.40 2.86
N LYS A 345 -3.99 2.18 3.86
CA LYS A 345 -3.18 2.36 5.08
C LYS A 345 -3.05 1.06 5.86
N TYR A 346 -4.08 0.23 5.89
CA TYR A 346 -3.99 -1.14 6.39
C TYR A 346 -3.66 -2.08 5.24
N SER A 347 -2.44 -2.62 5.24
CA SER A 347 -1.90 -3.39 4.09
C SER A 347 -1.12 -4.64 4.51
N ASP A 348 -1.43 -5.20 5.68
CA ASP A 348 -0.65 -6.30 6.26
C ASP A 348 -0.55 -7.51 5.34
N ASP A 349 -1.66 -7.96 4.74
CA ASP A 349 -1.66 -9.15 3.88
C ASP A 349 -0.73 -8.97 2.66
N LEU A 350 -0.70 -7.77 2.06
CA LEU A 350 0.20 -7.45 0.97
C LEU A 350 1.66 -7.41 1.44
N ILE A 351 1.94 -6.74 2.56
CA ILE A 351 3.28 -6.66 3.14
C ILE A 351 3.81 -8.07 3.46
N LEU A 352 2.95 -8.93 4.00
CA LEU A 352 3.26 -10.33 4.29
C LEU A 352 3.53 -11.14 3.02
N LEU A 353 2.78 -10.93 1.94
CA LEU A 353 3.05 -11.56 0.64
C LEU A 353 4.41 -11.13 0.09
N ILE A 354 4.72 -9.83 0.11
CA ILE A 354 6.02 -9.32 -0.33
C ILE A 354 7.17 -9.87 0.53
N ALA A 355 6.97 -9.94 1.85
CA ALA A 355 7.94 -10.54 2.76
C ALA A 355 8.13 -12.04 2.44
N LEU A 356 7.06 -12.78 2.16
CA LEU A 356 7.12 -14.21 1.80
C LEU A 356 7.89 -14.42 0.50
N LEU A 357 7.61 -13.61 -0.52
CA LEU A 357 8.31 -13.69 -1.81
C LEU A 357 9.80 -13.43 -1.64
N ASN A 358 10.17 -12.37 -0.91
CA ASN A 358 11.58 -12.09 -0.60
C ASN A 358 12.23 -13.21 0.22
N TYR A 359 11.53 -13.75 1.22
CA TYR A 359 12.03 -14.84 2.06
C TYR A 359 12.31 -16.10 1.22
N MET A 360 11.36 -16.50 0.37
CA MET A 360 11.52 -17.66 -0.53
C MET A 360 12.65 -17.44 -1.55
N ASN A 361 12.81 -16.22 -2.05
CA ASN A 361 13.85 -15.89 -3.03
C ASN A 361 15.28 -15.99 -2.48
N GLN A 362 15.47 -15.99 -1.15
CA GLN A 362 16.80 -16.15 -0.54
C GLN A 362 17.37 -17.56 -0.70
N PHE A 363 16.52 -18.56 -0.95
CA PHE A 363 16.95 -19.95 -1.04
C PHE A 363 17.30 -20.34 -2.47
N SER A 364 18.47 -20.94 -2.65
CA SER A 364 18.91 -21.46 -3.94
C SER A 364 18.06 -22.66 -4.38
N SER A 365 17.66 -23.52 -3.44
CA SER A 365 16.91 -24.75 -3.69
C SER A 365 15.93 -25.09 -2.58
N ALA A 366 14.92 -25.91 -2.89
CA ALA A 366 13.99 -26.42 -1.88
C ALA A 366 14.67 -27.34 -0.85
N GLU A 367 15.79 -27.97 -1.21
CA GLU A 367 16.60 -28.76 -0.28
C GLU A 367 17.31 -27.90 0.77
N GLU A 368 17.82 -26.73 0.36
CA GLU A 368 18.46 -25.79 1.28
C GLU A 368 17.49 -25.36 2.39
N LEU A 369 16.27 -24.98 1.98
CA LEU A 369 15.21 -24.58 2.89
C LEU A 369 14.84 -25.71 3.87
N LYS A 370 14.80 -26.98 3.40
CA LYS A 370 14.57 -28.16 4.26
C LYS A 370 15.73 -28.42 5.24
N LYS A 371 16.99 -28.18 4.83
CA LYS A 371 18.19 -28.37 5.67
C LYS A 371 18.26 -27.36 6.81
N GLN A 372 17.72 -26.16 6.62
CA GLN A 372 17.67 -25.10 7.64
C GLN A 372 16.53 -25.30 8.66
N ASN A 373 16.42 -26.50 9.26
CA ASN A 373 15.40 -26.87 10.25
C ASN A 373 13.96 -26.49 9.86
N ILE A 374 13.32 -27.38 9.10
CA ILE A 374 11.97 -27.16 8.56
C ILE A 374 10.92 -26.78 9.62
N ASP A 375 11.00 -27.31 10.84
CA ASP A 375 10.04 -27.02 11.91
C ASP A 375 10.20 -25.59 12.46
N MET A 376 11.35 -24.93 12.23
CA MET A 376 11.62 -23.54 12.63
C MET A 376 11.36 -22.53 11.50
N GLN A 377 11.06 -22.96 10.29
CA GLN A 377 10.90 -22.05 9.14
C GLN A 377 9.76 -21.05 9.34
N GLY A 378 8.65 -21.46 9.99
CA GLY A 378 7.57 -20.55 10.37
C GLY A 378 8.01 -19.44 11.31
N GLU A 379 8.92 -19.74 12.24
CA GLU A 379 9.49 -18.78 13.19
C GLU A 379 10.46 -17.81 12.52
N TYR A 380 11.33 -18.32 11.64
CA TYR A 380 12.26 -17.50 10.85
C TYR A 380 11.51 -16.55 9.93
N PHE A 381 10.52 -17.06 9.19
CA PHE A 381 9.66 -16.21 8.37
C PHE A 381 8.90 -15.19 9.22
N ASN A 382 8.34 -15.57 10.37
CA ASN A 382 7.65 -14.63 11.24
C ASN A 382 8.58 -13.48 11.67
N ALA A 383 9.82 -13.77 12.09
CA ALA A 383 10.79 -12.73 12.45
C ALA A 383 11.09 -11.81 11.26
N TYR A 384 11.25 -12.39 10.07
CA TYR A 384 11.47 -11.65 8.82
C TYR A 384 10.29 -10.73 8.48
N ALA A 385 9.06 -11.26 8.54
CA ALA A 385 7.81 -10.54 8.27
C ALA A 385 7.53 -9.44 9.30
N CYS A 386 7.81 -9.66 10.58
CA CYS A 386 7.64 -8.65 11.62
C CYS A 386 8.49 -7.40 11.34
N LYS A 387 9.69 -7.55 10.76
CA LYS A 387 10.52 -6.40 10.37
C LYS A 387 9.85 -5.56 9.28
N TYR A 388 9.31 -6.20 8.23
CA TYR A 388 8.59 -5.50 7.17
C TYR A 388 7.37 -4.73 7.70
N LEU A 389 6.60 -5.35 8.61
CA LEU A 389 5.45 -4.71 9.25
C LEU A 389 5.86 -3.54 10.16
N GLU A 390 6.96 -3.70 10.92
CA GLU A 390 7.49 -2.64 11.80
C GLU A 390 8.04 -1.46 10.99
N ASP A 391 8.74 -1.71 9.89
CA ASP A 391 9.23 -0.70 8.97
C ASP A 391 8.05 0.08 8.35
N TYR A 392 7.03 -0.62 7.84
CA TYR A 392 5.83 0.01 7.29
C TYR A 392 5.07 0.85 8.32
N PHE A 393 4.83 0.29 9.52
CA PHE A 393 4.15 1.01 10.59
C PHE A 393 4.94 2.25 11.02
N SER A 394 6.27 2.18 11.06
CA SER A 394 7.13 3.31 11.38
C SER A 394 7.10 4.39 10.29
N GLN A 395 7.11 4.00 9.02
CA GLN A 395 6.98 4.92 7.88
C GLN A 395 5.63 5.64 7.89
N MET A 396 4.53 4.95 8.18
CA MET A 396 3.19 5.56 8.28
C MET A 396 3.12 6.66 9.35
N ARG A 397 3.92 6.54 10.41
CA ARG A 397 3.98 7.53 11.49
C ARG A 397 4.74 8.80 11.10
N ASN A 398 5.55 8.75 10.04
CA ASN A 398 6.22 9.92 9.51
C ASN A 398 5.23 10.76 8.68
N LYS A 399 4.89 11.96 9.16
CA LYS A 399 3.94 12.86 8.47
C LYS A 399 4.64 13.86 7.53
N ILE A 400 5.97 13.83 7.46
CA ILE A 400 6.72 14.67 6.52
C ILE A 400 6.53 14.09 5.11
N PRO A 401 6.07 14.89 4.13
CA PRO A 401 5.98 14.44 2.76
C PRO A 401 7.36 14.06 2.22
N ILE A 402 7.45 12.91 1.55
CA ILE A 402 8.64 12.51 0.81
C ILE A 402 8.47 12.99 -0.63
N ASP A 403 9.41 13.80 -1.10
CA ASP A 403 9.50 14.17 -2.51
C ASP A 403 10.75 13.54 -3.10
N PHE A 404 10.59 12.94 -4.27
CA PHE A 404 11.71 12.45 -5.05
C PHE A 404 12.25 13.61 -5.89
N ILE A 405 13.57 13.80 -5.81
CA ILE A 405 14.26 14.83 -6.58
C ILE A 405 14.79 14.15 -7.83
N SER A 406 14.31 14.55 -9.01
CA SER A 406 14.96 14.18 -10.26
C SER A 406 16.30 14.92 -10.34
N SER A 407 17.41 14.18 -10.42
CA SER A 407 18.69 14.80 -10.73
C SER A 407 18.78 15.01 -12.23
N ASP A 408 18.15 16.08 -12.71
CA ASP A 408 18.61 16.69 -13.95
C ASP A 408 20.07 17.14 -13.71
N GLU A 409 20.89 17.31 -14.74
CA GLU A 409 22.33 17.69 -14.68
C GLU A 409 22.65 19.03 -13.93
N LYS A 410 21.69 19.60 -13.20
CA LYS A 410 21.78 20.80 -12.37
C LYS A 410 22.35 20.47 -10.99
N ASP A 411 23.03 21.44 -10.38
CA ASP A 411 23.58 21.36 -9.02
C ASP A 411 22.55 21.70 -7.92
N TYR A 412 21.27 21.79 -8.28
CA TYR A 412 20.17 22.18 -7.39
C TYR A 412 18.83 21.56 -7.80
N PHE A 413 17.87 21.62 -6.88
CA PHE A 413 16.45 21.33 -7.12
C PHE A 413 15.55 22.44 -6.55
N LEU A 414 14.26 22.42 -6.92
CA LEU A 414 13.25 23.31 -6.34
C LEU A 414 12.45 22.54 -5.28
N ASN A 415 12.32 23.11 -4.09
CA ASN A 415 11.46 22.52 -3.05
C ASN A 415 9.97 22.82 -3.27
N LYS A 416 9.06 22.26 -2.44
CA LYS A 416 7.59 22.50 -2.53
C LYS A 416 7.16 23.96 -2.45
N ARG A 417 8.05 24.85 -2.02
CA ARG A 417 7.81 26.28 -1.92
C ARG A 417 8.47 27.03 -3.08
N ASN A 418 8.88 26.34 -4.15
CA ASN A 418 9.57 26.91 -5.32
C ASN A 418 10.87 27.65 -4.97
N ALA A 419 11.53 27.28 -3.88
CA ALA A 419 12.84 27.83 -3.54
C ALA A 419 13.97 26.92 -4.02
N LYS A 420 15.05 27.55 -4.51
CA LYS A 420 16.27 26.88 -4.96
C LYS A 420 17.02 26.26 -3.78
N VAL A 421 17.21 24.95 -3.81
CA VAL A 421 18.01 24.19 -2.82
C VAL A 421 19.17 23.51 -3.55
N PHE A 422 20.39 23.87 -3.18
CA PHE A 422 21.60 23.28 -3.77
C PHE A 422 21.86 21.88 -3.18
N PHE A 423 22.39 20.97 -4.00
CA PHE A 423 22.82 19.65 -3.52
C PHE A 423 24.03 19.77 -2.58
N ASP A 424 24.97 20.67 -2.88
CA ASP A 424 26.00 21.09 -1.94
C ASP A 424 25.45 22.22 -1.06
N VAL A 425 25.13 21.86 0.18
CA VAL A 425 24.56 22.79 1.18
C VAL A 425 25.48 23.99 1.46
N GLN A 426 26.78 23.91 1.20
CA GLN A 426 27.68 25.07 1.42
C GLN A 426 27.42 26.21 0.44
N GLN A 427 26.86 25.91 -0.74
CA GLN A 427 26.44 26.92 -1.72
C GLN A 427 25.19 27.68 -1.27
N GLN A 428 24.43 27.11 -0.33
CA GLN A 428 23.23 27.76 0.19
C GLN A 428 23.62 28.99 1.06
N PRO A 429 23.00 30.16 0.85
CA PRO A 429 23.31 31.36 1.61
C PRO A 429 22.98 31.18 3.10
N LEU A 430 23.81 31.72 3.97
CA LEU A 430 23.55 31.77 5.42
C LEU A 430 22.57 32.91 5.72
N LEU A 431 21.53 32.64 6.51
CA LEU A 431 20.61 33.66 6.99
C LEU A 431 21.35 34.66 7.89
N LYS A 432 21.41 35.92 7.46
CA LYS A 432 22.03 37.00 8.24
C LYS A 432 21.00 37.63 9.17
N VAL A 433 21.09 37.32 10.47
CA VAL A 433 20.27 37.95 11.50
C VAL A 433 20.99 39.23 12.00
N PRO A 434 20.44 40.44 11.76
CA PRO A 434 20.99 41.68 12.30
C PRO A 434 20.95 41.70 13.83
N ASN A 435 21.76 42.54 14.47
CA ASN A 435 21.67 42.75 15.91
C ASN A 435 20.28 43.33 16.26
N GLY A 436 19.61 42.76 17.27
CA GLY A 436 18.21 43.03 17.57
C GLY A 436 17.27 41.96 17.00
N SER A 437 16.06 42.34 16.59
CA SER A 437 15.05 41.43 16.06
C SER A 437 14.86 41.57 14.55
N TYR A 438 14.71 40.45 13.87
CA TYR A 438 14.45 40.34 12.45
C TYR A 438 13.21 39.48 12.23
N LYS A 439 12.12 40.13 11.79
CA LYS A 439 10.85 39.46 11.49
C LYS A 439 10.81 39.10 10.00
N CYS A 440 10.46 37.85 9.71
CA CYS A 440 10.28 37.38 8.33
C CYS A 440 9.19 36.30 8.25
N HIS A 441 8.66 36.13 7.04
CA HIS A 441 7.65 35.12 6.76
C HIS A 441 8.32 33.80 6.35
N VAL A 442 8.33 32.82 7.25
CA VAL A 442 8.95 31.51 7.04
C VAL A 442 7.92 30.55 6.46
N LEU A 443 8.22 29.95 5.32
CA LEU A 443 7.35 29.03 4.58
C LEU A 443 7.55 27.56 4.94
N SER A 444 8.77 27.19 5.34
CA SER A 444 9.12 25.85 5.81
C SER A 444 10.49 25.84 6.50
N ILE A 445 10.67 24.90 7.42
CA ILE A 445 11.95 24.55 8.03
C ILE A 445 12.25 23.08 7.70
N GLY A 446 13.51 22.75 7.44
CA GLY A 446 13.94 21.39 7.12
C GLY A 446 15.43 21.20 7.36
N PHE A 447 15.96 20.07 6.89
CA PHE A 447 17.38 19.73 6.99
C PHE A 447 17.93 19.29 5.64
N SER A 448 19.18 19.66 5.38
CA SER A 448 19.99 19.07 4.31
C SER A 448 20.35 17.61 4.62
N LYS A 449 20.90 16.90 3.64
CA LYS A 449 21.42 15.53 3.81
C LYS A 449 22.51 15.45 4.89
N GLU A 450 23.30 16.50 5.03
CA GLU A 450 24.37 16.64 6.02
C GLU A 450 23.85 17.05 7.41
N GLY A 451 22.53 17.20 7.58
CA GLY A 451 21.91 17.57 8.86
C GLY A 451 22.02 19.06 9.19
N ILE A 452 22.33 19.93 8.21
CA ILE A 452 22.33 21.39 8.41
C ILE A 452 20.90 21.93 8.32
N PRO A 453 20.43 22.74 9.29
CA PRO A 453 19.10 23.30 9.28
C PRO A 453 18.92 24.33 8.16
N LEU A 454 17.79 24.24 7.46
CA LEU A 454 17.41 25.10 6.36
C LEU A 454 16.07 25.78 6.63
N ALA A 455 15.92 27.03 6.20
CA ALA A 455 14.66 27.77 6.24
C ALA A 455 14.32 28.29 4.84
N THR A 456 13.10 28.05 4.37
CA THR A 456 12.56 28.73 3.19
C THR A 456 11.78 29.95 3.64
N ILE A 457 12.17 31.12 3.15
CA ILE A 457 11.62 32.42 3.55
C ILE A 457 11.02 33.09 2.33
N ALA A 458 9.83 33.68 2.49
CA ALA A 458 9.21 34.50 1.45
C ALA A 458 9.79 35.91 1.44
N GLU A 459 10.23 36.37 0.28
CA GLU A 459 10.77 37.72 0.07
C GLU A 459 10.12 38.41 -1.13
N ARG A 460 10.38 39.72 -1.30
CA ARG A 460 9.81 40.52 -2.40
C ARG A 460 10.13 39.97 -3.80
N GLY A 461 11.23 39.24 -3.94
CA GLY A 461 11.70 38.66 -5.21
C GLY A 461 11.42 37.16 -5.38
N GLY A 462 10.59 36.56 -4.53
CA GLY A 462 10.30 35.12 -4.53
C GLY A 462 10.71 34.43 -3.23
N ASN A 463 10.77 33.10 -3.28
CA ASN A 463 11.06 32.27 -2.12
C ASN A 463 12.51 31.82 -2.14
N TYR A 464 13.21 32.02 -1.03
CA TYR A 464 14.64 31.75 -0.91
C TYR A 464 14.88 30.75 0.22
N CYS A 465 15.75 29.77 -0.04
CA CYS A 465 16.20 28.84 0.98
C CYS A 465 17.51 29.37 1.60
N TYR A 466 17.61 29.32 2.92
CA TYR A 466 18.78 29.76 3.67
C TYR A 466 19.25 28.67 4.61
N ARG A 467 20.56 28.56 4.81
CA ARG A 467 21.11 27.89 5.99
C ARG A 467 20.77 28.70 7.22
N LEU A 468 20.27 28.02 8.24
CA LEU A 468 20.15 28.60 9.56
C LEU A 468 21.49 28.50 10.31
N PRO A 469 21.85 29.50 11.13
CA PRO A 469 22.95 29.38 12.06
C PRO A 469 22.83 28.16 12.97
N ASN A 470 23.95 27.51 13.31
CA ASN A 470 23.96 26.29 14.13
C ASN A 470 23.27 26.45 15.50
N THR A 471 23.23 27.67 16.05
CA THR A 471 22.52 27.98 17.31
C THR A 471 21.02 27.71 17.23
N LEU A 472 20.43 27.68 16.03
CA LEU A 472 19.02 27.38 15.79
C LEU A 472 18.75 25.90 15.48
N SER A 473 19.75 25.02 15.53
CA SER A 473 19.58 23.61 15.16
C SER A 473 18.57 22.88 16.04
N GLU A 474 18.58 23.11 17.36
CA GLU A 474 17.62 22.50 18.29
C GLU A 474 16.19 23.00 18.07
N TRP A 475 16.04 24.30 17.79
CA TRP A 475 14.75 24.89 17.42
C TRP A 475 14.24 24.29 16.10
N ALA A 476 15.10 24.21 15.08
CA ALA A 476 14.77 23.61 13.80
C ALA A 476 14.38 22.12 13.95
N MET A 477 15.10 21.38 14.78
CA MET A 477 14.80 19.97 15.07
C MET A 477 13.44 19.82 15.75
N SER A 478 13.11 20.71 16.69
CA SER A 478 11.84 20.71 17.41
C SER A 478 10.66 20.99 16.47
N VAL A 479 10.75 22.01 15.62
CA VAL A 479 9.66 22.35 14.67
C VAL A 479 9.49 21.31 13.56
N VAL A 480 10.59 20.71 13.09
CA VAL A 480 10.54 19.57 12.14
C VAL A 480 9.97 18.33 12.84
N GLY A 481 10.31 18.10 14.11
CA GLY A 481 9.72 17.05 14.93
C GLY A 481 8.20 17.20 15.07
N PHE A 482 7.71 18.40 15.34
CA PHE A 482 6.27 18.67 15.35
C PHE A 482 5.62 18.41 13.99
N ALA A 483 6.24 18.84 12.90
CA ALA A 483 5.75 18.56 11.55
C ALA A 483 5.71 17.04 11.27
N ASN A 484 6.71 16.30 11.72
CA ASN A 484 6.77 14.85 11.63
C ASN A 484 5.66 14.15 12.42
N MET A 485 5.17 14.77 13.50
CA MET A 485 4.01 14.31 14.28
C MET A 485 2.68 14.82 13.72
N GLY A 486 2.67 15.48 12.56
CA GLY A 486 1.46 15.99 11.90
C GLY A 486 1.04 17.39 12.34
N THR A 487 1.85 18.10 13.14
CA THR A 487 1.62 19.49 13.54
C THR A 487 2.57 20.40 12.77
N ASN A 488 2.11 20.91 11.63
CA ASN A 488 2.91 21.83 10.83
C ASN A 488 2.71 23.28 11.31
N LEU A 489 3.80 23.90 11.79
CA LEU A 489 3.80 25.28 12.29
C LEU A 489 4.04 26.33 11.19
N PHE A 490 4.29 25.92 9.95
CA PHE A 490 4.59 26.82 8.83
C PHE A 490 3.60 26.67 7.67
N PRO A 491 3.26 27.74 6.93
CA PRO A 491 3.90 29.07 6.96
C PRO A 491 3.51 29.92 8.18
N ALA A 492 4.47 30.68 8.71
CA ALA A 492 4.25 31.57 9.86
C ALA A 492 5.20 32.76 9.86
N GLU A 493 4.83 33.81 10.60
CA GLU A 493 5.75 34.90 10.93
C GLU A 493 6.72 34.43 12.01
N VAL A 494 8.01 34.62 11.78
CA VAL A 494 9.07 34.26 12.74
C VAL A 494 9.91 35.48 13.04
N VAL A 495 10.18 35.70 14.32
CA VAL A 495 11.12 36.72 14.79
C VAL A 495 12.43 36.03 15.19
N PHE A 496 13.49 36.29 14.43
CA PHE A 496 14.84 35.92 14.80
C PHE A 496 15.46 37.04 15.65
N THR A 497 15.81 36.76 16.89
CA THR A 497 16.42 37.73 17.80
C THR A 497 17.87 37.36 18.06
N LYS A 498 18.79 38.28 17.78
CA LYS A 498 20.20 38.12 18.09
C LYS A 498 20.55 38.89 19.36
N ASP A 499 20.96 38.16 20.39
CA ASP A 499 21.50 38.68 21.64
C ASP A 499 22.92 38.14 21.85
N ASN A 500 23.91 39.03 21.75
CA ASN A 500 25.34 38.69 21.67
C ASN A 500 25.63 37.66 20.57
N ASP A 501 26.23 36.52 20.92
CA ASP A 501 26.55 35.41 20.01
C ASP A 501 25.44 34.37 19.89
N LYS A 502 24.27 34.59 20.51
CA LYS A 502 23.13 33.68 20.47
C LYS A 502 22.00 34.22 19.60
N ILE A 503 21.36 33.32 18.88
CA ILE A 503 20.21 33.61 18.04
C ILE A 503 19.05 32.76 18.51
N TYR A 504 17.92 33.41 18.76
CA TYR A 504 16.65 32.82 19.17
C TYR A 504 15.63 32.99 18.04
N ALA A 505 14.61 32.14 18.01
CA ALA A 505 13.56 32.18 17.01
C ALA A 505 12.20 31.97 17.67
N ASP A 506 11.31 32.94 17.52
CA ASP A 506 9.95 32.91 18.05
C ASP A 506 8.95 32.87 16.90
N ILE A 507 8.05 31.88 16.92
CA ILE A 507 6.93 31.77 15.97
C ILE A 507 5.77 32.59 16.54
N LEU A 508 5.25 33.54 15.75
CA LEU A 508 4.20 34.49 16.16
C LEU A 508 2.77 33.98 15.93
#